data_AF-A0A7D6VIZ2-F1
#
_entry.id   AF-A0A7D6VIZ2-F1
#
_cell.length_a   1.000
_cell.length_b   1.000
_cell.length_c   1.000
_cell.angle_alpha   90.00
_cell.angle_beta   90.00
_cell.angle_gamma   90.00
#
_symmetry.space_group_name_H-M   'P 1'
#
loop_
_entity.id
_entity.type
_entity.pdbx_description
1 polymer ?
#
loop_
_entity_poly.entity_id
_entity_poly.type
_entity_poly.pdbx_seq_one_letter_code
_entity_poly.pdbx_strand_id
1 'polypeptide(L)'
;MPTGKVKWYDVEKGFGFLSQDEGEDVYVRSSALPEGVEALKPGQRVEFGMAAGRRGPQALSLKLLETPSLRNTPERGERGGRGKGNDGAPIQRKSADELHGLIGDLITLLETKVQPDLRRGKYPDRKTSQRIAEVVRGVARELDH
;
A
#
# COMPACT_ATOMS: atom_id res chain seq x y z
N MET A 1 -17.88 8.96 11.57
CA MET A 1 -17.35 9.36 10.25
C MET A 1 -16.93 8.11 9.50
N PRO A 2 -17.02 8.06 8.17
CA PRO A 2 -16.59 6.90 7.40
C PRO A 2 -15.07 6.68 7.48
N THR A 3 -14.67 5.41 7.44
CA THR A 3 -13.27 4.99 7.43
C THR A 3 -12.95 4.22 6.15
N GLY A 4 -11.66 4.21 5.81
CA GLY A 4 -11.18 3.46 4.66
C GLY A 4 -9.66 3.40 4.64
N LYS A 5 -9.14 3.01 3.48
CA LYS A 5 -7.71 2.90 3.21
C LYS A 5 -7.36 3.77 2.01
N VAL A 6 -6.18 4.35 2.03
CA VAL A 6 -5.65 5.06 0.86
C VAL A 6 -5.42 4.04 -0.25
N LYS A 7 -6.07 4.22 -1.40
CA LYS A 7 -5.87 3.36 -2.57
C LYS A 7 -4.59 3.78 -3.30
N TRP A 8 -4.46 5.09 -3.52
CA TRP A 8 -3.27 5.72 -4.06
C TRP A 8 -3.35 7.23 -3.85
N TYR A 9 -2.19 7.90 -3.86
CA TYR A 9 -2.10 9.35 -3.78
C TYR A 9 -0.88 9.84 -4.58
N ASP A 10 -1.11 10.82 -5.44
CA ASP A 10 -0.09 11.47 -6.25
C ASP A 10 0.27 12.80 -5.59
N VAL A 11 1.47 12.86 -5.01
CA VAL A 11 1.98 14.03 -4.27
C VAL A 11 2.25 15.20 -5.21
N GLU A 12 2.76 14.92 -6.41
CA GLU A 12 3.07 15.95 -7.40
C GLU A 12 1.81 16.64 -7.90
N LYS A 13 0.73 15.87 -8.12
CA LYS A 13 -0.56 16.41 -8.55
C LYS A 13 -1.46 16.84 -7.39
N GLY A 14 -1.13 16.46 -6.16
CA GLY A 14 -1.87 16.81 -4.94
C GLY A 14 -3.27 16.19 -4.86
N PHE A 15 -3.47 14.99 -5.40
CA PHE A 15 -4.76 14.28 -5.31
C PHE A 15 -4.59 12.77 -5.30
N GLY A 16 -5.62 12.07 -4.83
CA GLY A 16 -5.65 10.61 -4.79
C GLY A 16 -7.06 10.06 -4.60
N PHE A 17 -7.11 8.77 -4.31
CA PHE A 17 -8.35 8.05 -4.02
C PHE A 17 -8.20 7.20 -2.76
N LEU A 18 -9.29 7.12 -2.01
CA LEU A 18 -9.44 6.28 -0.84
C LEU A 18 -10.44 5.17 -1.17
N SER A 19 -10.13 3.94 -0.79
CA SER A 19 -11.08 2.83 -0.79
C SER A 19 -11.84 2.87 0.52
N GLN A 20 -13.15 3.09 0.47
CA GLN A 20 -14.00 2.95 1.65
C GLN A 20 -14.09 1.46 2.05
N ASP A 21 -14.20 1.16 3.35
CA ASP A 21 -14.33 -0.23 3.81
C ASP A 21 -15.68 -0.84 3.34
N GLU A 22 -16.74 -0.03 3.29
CA GLU A 22 -18.06 -0.39 2.78
C GLU A 22 -18.61 0.74 1.89
N GLY A 23 -18.18 0.80 0.63
CA GLY A 23 -18.66 1.84 -0.29
C GLY A 23 -17.85 2.00 -1.57
N GLU A 24 -18.08 3.12 -2.26
CA GLU A 24 -17.38 3.50 -3.49
C GLU A 24 -16.04 4.19 -3.17
N ASP A 25 -15.18 4.30 -4.19
CA ASP A 25 -13.92 5.03 -4.08
C ASP A 25 -14.18 6.53 -3.84
N VAL A 26 -13.44 7.11 -2.90
CA VAL A 26 -13.62 8.49 -2.46
C VAL A 26 -12.45 9.33 -2.97
N TYR A 27 -12.78 10.40 -3.68
CA TYR A 27 -11.75 11.33 -4.17
C TYR A 27 -11.20 12.19 -3.03
N VAL A 28 -9.87 12.30 -2.95
CA VAL A 28 -9.18 13.15 -1.96
C VAL A 28 -8.25 14.14 -2.65
N ARG A 29 -8.22 15.38 -2.17
CA ARG A 29 -7.30 16.45 -2.61
C ARG A 29 -6.38 16.83 -1.45
N SER A 30 -5.20 17.37 -1.74
CA SER A 30 -4.25 17.91 -0.78
C SER A 30 -4.87 18.86 0.25
N SER A 31 -5.87 19.65 -0.14
CA SER A 31 -6.59 20.57 0.76
C SER A 31 -7.39 19.88 1.88
N ALA A 32 -7.68 18.59 1.73
CA ALA A 32 -8.37 17.80 2.75
C ALA A 32 -7.40 17.08 3.71
N LEU A 33 -6.09 17.14 3.44
CA LEU A 33 -5.07 16.55 4.29
C LEU A 33 -4.92 17.34 5.60
N PRO A 34 -4.57 16.66 6.71
CA PRO A 34 -4.28 17.33 7.96
C PRO A 34 -2.98 18.13 7.88
N GLU A 35 -2.84 19.15 8.74
CA GLU A 35 -1.65 19.98 8.80
C GLU A 35 -0.39 19.14 9.07
N GLY A 36 0.67 19.36 8.27
CA GLY A 36 1.93 18.63 8.34
C GLY A 36 1.99 17.32 7.55
N VAL A 37 0.90 16.91 6.88
CA VAL A 37 0.88 15.72 6.01
C VAL A 37 0.82 16.15 4.55
N GLU A 38 1.92 15.96 3.83
CA GLU A 38 2.03 16.32 2.42
C GLU A 38 1.72 15.13 1.48
N ALA A 39 1.77 13.91 2.01
CA ALA A 39 1.60 12.68 1.26
C ALA A 39 0.83 11.62 2.04
N LEU A 40 0.00 10.84 1.33
CA LEU A 40 -0.67 9.66 1.86
C LEU A 40 -0.01 8.40 1.31
N LYS A 41 0.23 7.41 2.17
CA LYS A 41 0.77 6.12 1.74
C LYS A 41 -0.37 5.18 1.34
N PRO A 42 -0.29 4.45 0.22
CA PRO A 42 -1.25 3.39 -0.10
C PRO A 42 -1.38 2.40 1.06
N GLY A 43 -2.59 1.90 1.32
CA GLY A 43 -2.91 1.00 2.42
C GLY A 43 -3.12 1.68 3.78
N GLN A 44 -2.70 2.95 3.93
CA GLN A 44 -2.83 3.68 5.19
C GLN A 44 -4.29 3.85 5.59
N ARG A 45 -4.61 3.52 6.85
CA ARG A 45 -5.97 3.62 7.36
C ARG A 45 -6.28 5.07 7.72
N VAL A 46 -7.43 5.53 7.26
CA VAL A 46 -7.83 6.94 7.35
C VAL A 46 -9.30 7.02 7.72
N GLU A 47 -9.62 8.02 8.53
CA GLU A 47 -10.97 8.49 8.78
C GLU A 47 -11.17 9.77 7.98
N PHE A 48 -12.31 9.90 7.29
CA PHE A 48 -12.54 11.08 6.46
C PHE A 48 -14.00 11.52 6.52
N GLY A 49 -14.23 12.82 6.39
CA GLY A 49 -15.56 13.37 6.16
C GLY A 49 -15.87 13.37 4.67
N MET A 50 -16.99 12.78 4.24
CA MET A 50 -17.42 12.78 2.84
C MET A 50 -18.56 13.76 2.58
N ALA A 51 -18.57 14.36 1.39
CA ALA A 51 -19.72 15.06 0.85
C ALA A 51 -19.95 14.69 -0.63
N ALA A 52 -21.19 14.87 -1.09
CA ALA A 52 -21.54 14.69 -2.49
C ALA A 52 -20.95 15.83 -3.32
N GLY A 53 -19.94 15.52 -4.13
CA GLY A 53 -19.28 16.47 -5.03
C GLY A 53 -19.78 16.37 -6.47
N ARG A 54 -19.38 17.32 -7.32
CA ARG A 54 -19.72 17.34 -8.76
C ARG A 54 -19.16 16.13 -9.55
N ARG A 55 -18.19 15.41 -8.99
CA ARG A 55 -17.51 14.25 -9.61
C ARG A 55 -17.70 12.95 -8.82
N GLY A 56 -18.72 12.90 -7.95
CA GLY A 56 -18.94 11.78 -7.03
C GLY A 56 -18.50 12.08 -5.59
N PRO A 57 -18.42 11.06 -4.73
CA PRO A 57 -18.04 11.21 -3.33
C PRO A 57 -16.65 11.83 -3.17
N GLN A 58 -16.56 12.92 -2.39
CA GLN A 58 -15.32 13.63 -2.13
C GLN A 58 -15.05 13.77 -0.63
N ALA A 59 -13.79 13.52 -0.23
CA ALA A 59 -13.30 13.78 1.11
C ALA A 59 -13.12 15.29 1.34
N LEU A 60 -13.78 15.82 2.38
CA LEU A 60 -13.67 17.21 2.84
C LEU A 60 -12.58 17.36 3.90
N SER A 61 -12.45 16.36 4.76
CA SER A 61 -11.46 16.31 5.83
C SER A 61 -10.92 14.90 5.93
N LEU A 62 -9.64 14.79 6.26
CA LEU A 62 -8.95 13.52 6.42
C LEU A 62 -8.17 13.52 7.72
N LYS A 63 -8.31 12.44 8.48
CA LYS A 63 -7.57 12.15 9.68
C LYS A 63 -6.87 10.82 9.51
N LEU A 64 -5.55 10.82 9.68
CA LEU A 64 -4.78 9.58 9.68
C LEU A 64 -5.14 8.78 10.93
N LEU A 65 -5.62 7.55 10.74
CA LEU A 65 -5.78 6.59 11.81
C LEU A 65 -4.50 5.75 11.81
N GLU A 66 -3.53 6.12 12.63
CA GLU A 66 -2.39 5.24 12.89
C GLU A 66 -2.93 3.90 13.37
N THR A 67 -2.66 2.82 12.61
CA THR A 67 -2.64 1.49 13.20
C THR A 67 -1.62 1.51 14.31
N PRO A 68 -1.95 1.11 15.55
CA PRO A 68 -0.99 1.11 16.63
C PRO A 68 0.19 0.26 16.19
N SER A 69 1.36 0.88 16.14
CA SER A 69 2.64 0.21 16.16
C SER A 69 2.55 -0.96 17.13
N LEU A 70 2.87 -2.18 16.67
CA LEU A 70 3.04 -3.31 17.56
C LEU A 70 3.97 -2.86 18.69
N ARG A 71 3.40 -2.83 19.91
CA ARG A 71 4.06 -2.48 21.16
C ARG A 71 5.37 -3.27 21.29
N ASN A 72 6.50 -2.62 21.09
CA ASN A 72 7.76 -3.02 21.69
C ASN A 72 8.04 -2.05 22.84
N THR A 73 7.35 -2.25 23.96
CA THR A 73 7.77 -1.74 25.25
C THR A 73 7.77 -2.93 26.20
N PRO A 74 8.92 -3.44 26.63
CA PRO A 74 8.96 -4.18 27.88
C PRO A 74 9.08 -3.15 29.00
N GLU A 75 7.94 -2.65 29.45
CA GLU A 75 7.85 -2.16 30.82
C GLU A 75 8.07 -3.35 31.77
N ARG A 76 8.97 -3.12 32.71
CA ARG A 76 9.29 -3.98 33.84
C ARG A 76 8.05 -4.14 34.73
N GLY A 77 7.59 -5.38 34.94
CA GLY A 77 6.73 -5.71 36.10
C GLY A 77 5.73 -6.85 35.89
N GLU A 78 5.96 -7.95 36.62
CA GLU A 78 4.91 -8.78 37.26
C GLU A 78 4.10 -9.79 36.42
N ARG A 79 4.74 -10.96 36.22
CA ARG A 79 4.30 -12.28 36.73
C ARG A 79 2.80 -12.64 36.64
N GLY A 80 2.45 -13.46 35.64
CA GLY A 80 1.46 -14.54 35.78
C GLY A 80 0.50 -14.76 34.61
N GLY A 81 0.48 -15.98 34.05
CA GLY A 81 -0.71 -16.48 33.33
C GLY A 81 -0.45 -17.19 32.01
N ARG A 82 -0.20 -18.51 32.11
CA ARG A 82 -0.18 -19.53 31.05
C ARG A 82 -1.24 -19.35 29.95
N GLY A 83 -0.79 -19.44 28.69
CA GLY A 83 -1.61 -19.72 27.51
C GLY A 83 -0.75 -20.38 26.42
N LYS A 84 -0.89 -21.70 26.31
CA LYS A 84 -0.14 -22.63 25.46
C LYS A 84 -0.70 -22.62 24.03
N GLY A 85 0.15 -22.49 23.00
CA GLY A 85 -0.27 -22.60 21.60
C GLY A 85 0.88 -22.57 20.59
N ASN A 86 1.40 -23.76 20.28
CA ASN A 86 2.16 -24.20 19.11
C ASN A 86 3.32 -23.35 18.54
N ASP A 87 4.51 -23.92 18.71
CA ASP A 87 5.73 -23.67 17.96
C ASP A 87 5.54 -23.92 16.45
N GLY A 88 5.49 -22.83 15.69
CA GLY A 88 5.82 -22.81 14.26
C GLY A 88 6.68 -21.57 14.05
N ALA A 89 7.94 -21.76 13.67
CA ALA A 89 8.89 -20.68 13.45
C ALA A 89 8.23 -19.56 12.60
N PRO A 90 8.33 -18.27 12.99
CA PRO A 90 7.73 -17.21 12.22
C PRO A 90 8.42 -17.18 10.85
N ILE A 91 7.72 -17.68 9.83
CA ILE A 91 8.03 -17.35 8.44
C ILE A 91 7.97 -15.83 8.43
N GLN A 92 9.12 -15.19 8.19
CA GLN A 92 9.22 -13.74 7.99
C GLN A 92 8.50 -13.43 6.68
N ARG A 93 7.16 -13.50 6.69
CA ARG A 93 6.33 -12.98 5.62
C ARG A 93 6.67 -11.51 5.52
N LYS A 94 7.01 -11.07 4.32
CA LYS A 94 7.10 -9.64 4.03
C LYS A 94 5.76 -9.01 4.41
N SER A 95 5.85 -7.86 5.04
CA SER A 95 4.65 -7.09 5.38
C SER A 95 3.88 -6.75 4.11
N ALA A 96 2.57 -6.53 4.23
CA ALA A 96 1.74 -6.15 3.08
C ALA A 96 2.27 -4.88 2.39
N ASP A 97 2.87 -3.96 3.17
CA ASP A 97 3.49 -2.73 2.67
C ASP A 97 4.74 -3.03 1.83
N GLU A 98 5.59 -3.96 2.28
CA GLU A 98 6.77 -4.39 1.53
C GLU A 98 6.37 -5.11 0.23
N LEU A 99 5.36 -5.97 0.28
CA LEU A 99 4.86 -6.65 -0.92
C LEU A 99 4.25 -5.67 -1.93
N HIS A 100 3.49 -4.68 -1.44
CA HIS A 100 2.95 -3.61 -2.28
C HIS A 100 4.07 -2.81 -2.97
N GLY A 101 5.11 -2.44 -2.22
CA GLY A 101 6.29 -1.76 -2.79
C GLY A 101 6.98 -2.59 -3.87
N LEU A 102 7.21 -3.88 -3.61
CA LEU A 102 7.80 -4.81 -4.59
C LEU A 102 6.96 -4.94 -5.87
N ILE A 103 5.63 -4.95 -5.75
CA ILE A 103 4.74 -4.97 -6.90
C ILE A 103 4.83 -3.65 -7.68
N GLY A 104 4.88 -2.50 -7.00
CA GLY A 104 5.05 -1.18 -7.63
C GLY A 104 6.36 -1.07 -8.41
N ASP A 105 7.46 -1.54 -7.82
CA ASP A 105 8.77 -1.59 -8.48
C ASP A 105 8.75 -2.52 -9.69
N LEU A 106 8.07 -3.67 -9.60
CA LEU A 106 7.91 -4.59 -10.72
C LEU A 106 7.12 -3.94 -11.87
N ILE A 107 6.01 -3.26 -11.59
CA ILE A 107 5.23 -2.55 -12.61
C ILE A 107 6.10 -1.50 -13.30
N THR A 108 6.80 -0.67 -12.52
CA THR A 108 7.70 0.37 -13.04
C THR A 108 8.81 -0.24 -13.91
N LEU A 109 9.39 -1.36 -13.48
CA LEU A 109 10.42 -2.08 -14.24
C LEU A 109 9.87 -2.60 -15.57
N LEU A 110 8.66 -3.18 -15.59
CA LEU A 110 8.03 -3.67 -16.81
C LEU A 110 7.69 -2.53 -17.78
N GLU A 111 7.15 -1.43 -17.27
CA GLU A 111 6.82 -0.24 -18.06
C GLU A 111 8.05 0.42 -18.69
N THR A 112 9.15 0.50 -17.94
CA THR A 112 10.36 1.20 -18.40
C THR A 112 11.28 0.31 -19.25
N LYS A 113 11.31 -1.00 -19.00
CA LYS A 113 12.27 -1.92 -19.65
C LYS A 113 11.66 -2.90 -20.64
N VAL A 114 10.36 -3.21 -20.54
CA VAL A 114 9.72 -4.22 -21.41
C VAL A 114 8.77 -3.57 -22.41
N GLN A 115 7.86 -2.73 -21.93
CA GLN A 115 6.83 -2.14 -22.78
C GLN A 115 7.37 -1.37 -23.99
N PRO A 116 8.47 -0.60 -23.92
CA PRO A 116 8.94 0.17 -25.08
C PRO A 116 9.35 -0.73 -26.25
N ASP A 117 9.98 -1.87 -25.97
CA ASP A 117 10.36 -2.83 -27.01
C ASP A 117 9.15 -3.55 -27.57
N LEU A 118 8.24 -4.00 -26.70
CA LEU A 118 7.00 -4.66 -27.14
C LEU A 118 6.13 -3.73 -27.99
N ARG A 119 6.02 -2.44 -27.63
CA ARG A 119 5.32 -1.43 -28.45
C ARG A 119 5.96 -1.23 -29.81
N ARG A 120 7.27 -1.47 -29.92
CA ARG A 120 8.01 -1.48 -31.19
C ARG A 120 7.95 -2.82 -31.93
N GLY A 121 7.14 -3.77 -31.45
CA GLY A 121 7.00 -5.11 -32.03
C GLY A 121 8.21 -6.01 -31.81
N LYS A 122 9.07 -5.69 -30.85
CA LYS A 122 10.30 -6.45 -30.55
C LYS A 122 10.27 -6.94 -29.11
N TYR A 123 10.87 -8.10 -28.86
CA TYR A 123 11.08 -8.56 -27.49
C TYR A 123 12.37 -7.94 -26.92
N PRO A 124 12.45 -7.71 -25.59
CA PRO A 124 13.71 -7.33 -24.94
C PRO A 124 14.79 -8.38 -25.18
N ASP A 125 16.06 -7.98 -25.08
CA ASP A 125 17.17 -8.91 -25.24
C ASP A 125 17.14 -10.02 -24.17
N ARG A 126 17.88 -11.12 -24.43
CA ARG A 126 17.87 -12.31 -23.58
C ARG A 126 18.29 -12.01 -22.14
N LYS A 127 19.27 -11.13 -21.92
CA LYS A 127 19.80 -10.80 -20.60
C LYS A 127 18.77 -9.98 -19.82
N THR A 128 18.16 -8.99 -20.46
CA THR A 128 17.08 -8.20 -19.86
C THR A 128 15.87 -9.07 -19.54
N SER A 129 15.47 -9.95 -20.46
CA SER A 129 14.35 -10.88 -20.27
C SER A 129 14.57 -11.82 -19.09
N GLN A 130 15.78 -12.39 -18.94
CA GLN A 130 16.13 -13.26 -17.81
C GLN A 130 16.01 -12.54 -16.47
N ARG A 131 16.58 -11.32 -16.38
CA ARG A 131 16.54 -10.53 -15.15
C ARG A 131 15.11 -10.18 -14.74
N ILE A 132 14.27 -9.83 -15.70
CA ILE A 132 12.86 -9.49 -15.43
C ILE A 132 12.08 -10.74 -14.99
N ALA A 133 12.33 -11.89 -15.61
CA ALA A 133 11.72 -13.15 -15.20
C ALA A 133 12.10 -13.54 -13.76
N GLU A 134 13.34 -13.29 -13.34
CA GLU A 134 13.77 -13.52 -11.95
C GLU A 134 13.01 -12.65 -10.95
N VAL A 135 12.83 -11.36 -11.26
CA VAL A 135 12.07 -10.42 -10.41
C VAL A 135 10.61 -10.85 -10.33
N VAL A 136 9.96 -11.15 -11.46
CA VAL A 136 8.56 -11.62 -11.49
C VAL A 136 8.39 -12.89 -10.66
N ARG A 137 9.29 -13.86 -10.79
CA ARG A 137 9.25 -15.10 -9.99
C ARG A 137 9.54 -14.85 -8.50
N GLY A 138 10.33 -13.83 -8.17
CA GLY A 138 10.55 -13.39 -6.79
C GLY A 138 9.24 -12.88 -6.19
N VAL A 139 8.56 -11.97 -6.89
CA VAL A 139 7.27 -11.41 -6.45
C VAL A 139 6.19 -12.49 -6.38
N ALA A 140 6.12 -13.39 -7.37
CA ALA A 140 5.16 -14.50 -7.36
C ALA A 140 5.31 -15.41 -6.14
N ARG A 141 6.55 -15.74 -5.75
CA ARG A 141 6.81 -16.53 -4.54
C ARG A 141 6.28 -15.87 -3.27
N GLU A 142 6.39 -14.55 -3.16
CA GLU A 142 5.85 -13.82 -2.01
C GLU A 142 4.32 -13.78 -1.99
N LEU A 143 3.66 -13.92 -3.15
CA LEU A 143 2.20 -13.96 -3.27
C LEU A 143 1.60 -15.34 -2.99
N ASP A 144 2.34 -16.42 -3.24
CA ASP A 144 1.90 -17.80 -3.03
C ASP A 144 1.91 -18.25 -1.55
N HIS A 145 2.33 -17.37 -0.62
CA HIS A 145 2.60 -17.68 0.79
C HIS A 145 1.54 -17.23 1.81
#